data_AF-A0A9P9QX82-F1
#
_entry.id   AF-A0A9P9QX82-F1
#
_cell.length_a   1.000
_cell.length_b   1.000
_cell.length_c   1.000
_cell.angle_alpha   90.00
_cell.angle_beta   90.00
_cell.angle_gamma   90.00
#
_symmetry.space_group_name_H-M   'P 1'
#
loop_
_entity.id
_entity.type
_entity.pdbx_description
1 polymer ?
#
loop_
_entity_poly.entity_id
_entity_poly.type
_entity_poly.pdbx_seq_one_letter_code
_entity_poly.pdbx_strand_id
1 'polypeptide(L)'
;MIPSLLPVIAVALSLSSSSQATAIHKGVCPATSAWPGWSGIKHAFIFGDSYTTTGFNVSLTQPTPTNPLGNPAYYGHTAANGPNWVDYLTVKYNASTVLPYNLAYGGATINSALVAPYLPTVSSVAQQIENKWFPAYAAQDPVATWSPSDTLFAIFDGINDVGNSWACSTDKFNINNAVFAVYRGLVEELYQAGARNFAFLNVPPVDRSPLALANSGSDQATEHTDIVAWNNALTKLAQLPVGF
;
A
#
# COMPACT_ATOMS: atom_id res chain seq x y z
N MET A 1 -42.77 -34.18 -44.74
CA MET A 1 -42.75 -34.14 -43.26
C MET A 1 -41.68 -33.14 -42.84
N ILE A 2 -42.11 -32.00 -42.29
CA ILE A 2 -41.26 -30.88 -41.87
C ILE A 2 -40.99 -31.06 -40.37
N PRO A 3 -39.73 -31.12 -39.87
CA PRO A 3 -39.51 -31.12 -38.44
C PRO A 3 -39.54 -29.68 -37.92
N SER A 4 -40.43 -29.45 -36.95
CA SER A 4 -40.58 -28.21 -36.21
C SER A 4 -39.36 -27.94 -35.32
N LEU A 5 -38.72 -26.78 -35.48
CA LEU A 5 -37.78 -26.23 -34.51
C LEU A 5 -38.57 -25.61 -33.35
N LEU A 6 -38.40 -26.16 -32.14
CA LEU A 6 -38.79 -25.52 -30.88
C LEU A 6 -37.65 -24.58 -30.45
N PRO A 7 -37.92 -23.29 -30.16
CA PRO A 7 -36.91 -22.42 -29.57
C PRO A 7 -36.81 -22.70 -28.07
N VAL A 8 -35.63 -23.13 -27.61
CA VAL A 8 -35.31 -23.19 -26.18
C VAL A 8 -35.01 -21.76 -25.73
N ILE A 9 -35.96 -21.14 -25.03
CA ILE A 9 -35.73 -19.87 -24.33
C ILE A 9 -34.93 -20.19 -23.08
N ALA A 10 -33.61 -19.96 -23.14
CA ALA A 10 -32.76 -19.96 -21.95
C ALA A 10 -32.99 -18.66 -21.19
N VAL A 11 -33.68 -18.73 -20.05
CA VAL A 11 -33.81 -17.61 -19.11
C VAL A 11 -32.47 -17.46 -18.39
N ALA A 12 -31.72 -16.42 -18.74
CA ALA A 12 -30.52 -16.02 -18.01
C ALA A 12 -30.94 -15.37 -16.68
N LEU A 13 -30.86 -16.12 -15.58
CA LEU A 13 -30.94 -15.56 -14.23
C LEU A 13 -29.64 -14.82 -13.93
N SER A 14 -29.66 -13.50 -14.10
CA SER A 14 -28.59 -12.63 -13.62
C SER A 14 -28.65 -12.57 -12.09
N LEU A 15 -27.81 -13.37 -11.42
CA LEU A 15 -27.52 -13.20 -9.99
C LEU A 15 -26.65 -11.94 -9.84
N SER A 16 -27.30 -10.79 -9.67
CA SER A 16 -26.62 -9.57 -9.24
C SER A 16 -26.21 -9.74 -7.77
N SER A 17 -24.97 -10.15 -7.54
CA SER A 17 -24.36 -10.10 -6.21
C SER A 17 -24.14 -8.63 -5.85
N SER A 18 -25.06 -8.04 -5.10
CA SER A 18 -24.84 -6.75 -4.47
C SER A 18 -23.77 -6.92 -3.39
N SER A 19 -22.51 -6.64 -3.72
CA SER A 19 -21.49 -6.43 -2.69
C SER A 19 -21.89 -5.15 -1.96
N GLN A 20 -22.59 -5.29 -0.83
CA GLN A 20 -22.78 -4.16 0.07
C GLN A 20 -21.38 -3.76 0.55
N ALA A 21 -20.91 -2.60 0.09
CA ALA A 21 -19.74 -1.99 0.68
C ALA A 21 -20.05 -1.81 2.17
N THR A 22 -19.25 -2.44 3.03
CA THR A 22 -19.33 -2.26 4.47
C THR A 22 -19.33 -0.75 4.73
N ALA A 23 -20.31 -0.25 5.48
CA ALA A 23 -20.33 1.15 5.85
C ALA A 23 -18.96 1.50 6.47
N ILE A 24 -18.28 2.52 5.93
CA ILE A 24 -17.05 3.02 6.53
C ILE A 24 -17.43 3.44 7.95
N HIS A 25 -17.04 2.64 8.93
CA HIS A 25 -17.12 3.05 10.32
C HIS A 25 -16.31 4.33 10.42
N LYS A 26 -16.97 5.47 10.58
CA LYS A 26 -16.35 6.72 11.00
C LYS A 26 -15.92 6.55 12.45
N GLY A 27 -14.90 5.71 12.68
CA GLY A 27 -14.12 5.77 13.89
C GLY A 27 -13.50 7.16 13.88
N VAL A 28 -14.04 8.06 14.68
CA VAL A 28 -13.35 9.31 14.98
C VAL A 28 -12.11 8.87 15.75
N CYS A 29 -10.95 8.82 15.09
CA CYS A 29 -9.67 8.67 15.79
C CYS A 29 -9.44 9.98 16.55
N PRO A 30 -9.67 10.03 17.88
CA PRO A 30 -9.45 11.27 18.62
C PRO A 30 -7.98 11.66 18.49
N ALA A 31 -7.71 12.96 18.47
CA ALA A 31 -6.34 13.45 18.54
C ALA A 31 -5.68 12.90 19.80
N THR A 32 -4.44 12.45 19.67
CA THR A 32 -3.59 12.05 20.80
C THR A 32 -2.45 13.06 20.93
N SER A 33 -1.58 12.89 21.93
CA SER A 33 -0.36 13.71 22.02
C SER A 33 0.55 13.56 20.79
N ALA A 34 0.43 12.46 20.04
CA ALA A 34 1.20 12.19 18.84
C ALA A 34 0.41 12.40 17.53
N TRP A 35 -0.91 12.14 17.53
CA TRP A 35 -1.78 12.31 16.37
C TRP A 35 -2.53 13.63 16.44
N PRO A 36 -2.16 14.65 15.65
CA PRO A 36 -2.79 15.96 15.70
C PRO A 36 -4.10 16.04 14.87
N GLY A 37 -4.53 14.93 14.26
CA GLY A 37 -5.54 14.93 13.20
C GLY A 37 -5.00 15.45 11.86
N TRP A 38 -5.78 15.26 10.80
CA TRP A 38 -5.36 15.59 9.43
C TRP A 38 -4.92 17.04 9.22
N SER A 39 -5.56 18.00 9.88
CA SER A 39 -5.18 19.42 9.77
C SER A 39 -3.83 19.75 10.41
N GLY A 40 -3.31 18.88 11.28
CA GLY A 40 -2.01 19.04 11.91
C GLY A 40 -0.88 18.28 11.23
N ILE A 41 -1.18 17.37 10.30
CA ILE A 41 -0.16 16.67 9.50
C ILE A 41 0.44 17.64 8.49
N LYS A 42 1.77 17.70 8.40
CA LYS A 42 2.51 18.53 7.44
C LYS A 42 3.44 17.71 6.56
N HIS A 43 3.90 16.56 7.05
CA HIS A 43 4.79 15.67 6.32
C HIS A 43 4.16 14.30 6.17
N ALA A 44 4.42 13.63 5.04
CA ALA A 44 4.03 12.24 4.86
C ALA A 44 5.19 11.46 4.24
N PHE A 45 5.76 10.49 4.95
CA PHE A 45 6.66 9.51 4.38
C PHE A 45 5.83 8.32 3.90
N ILE A 46 5.91 8.02 2.61
CA ILE A 46 5.03 7.05 1.97
C ILE A 46 5.87 5.95 1.33
N PHE A 47 5.53 4.72 1.65
CA PHE A 47 6.20 3.51 1.19
C PHE A 47 5.19 2.58 0.52
N GLY A 48 5.65 1.76 -0.41
CA GLY A 48 4.78 0.79 -1.07
C GLY A 48 5.17 0.51 -2.50
N ASP A 49 4.16 0.19 -3.30
CA ASP A 49 4.35 -0.38 -4.63
C ASP A 49 3.78 0.49 -5.77
N SER A 50 3.38 -0.16 -6.87
CA SER A 50 2.79 0.47 -8.05
C SER A 50 1.46 1.19 -7.79
N TYR A 51 0.71 0.84 -6.74
CA TYR A 51 -0.53 1.51 -6.36
C TYR A 51 -0.27 2.89 -5.74
N THR A 52 1.00 3.18 -5.42
CA THR A 52 1.39 4.33 -4.60
C THR A 52 2.48 5.17 -5.26
N THR A 53 3.37 4.58 -6.05
CA THR A 53 4.49 5.30 -6.65
C THR A 53 4.06 6.46 -7.56
N THR A 54 4.78 7.57 -7.44
CA THR A 54 4.72 8.74 -8.35
C THR A 54 6.05 8.95 -9.08
N GLY A 55 7.05 8.09 -8.86
CA GLY A 55 8.40 8.23 -9.42
C GLY A 55 9.32 9.21 -8.69
N PHE A 56 9.00 9.59 -7.45
CA PHE A 56 9.82 10.48 -6.63
C PHE A 56 11.26 9.96 -6.47
N ASN A 57 12.21 10.88 -6.56
CA ASN A 57 13.63 10.63 -6.37
C ASN A 57 14.17 11.53 -5.26
N VAL A 58 14.71 10.90 -4.22
CA VAL A 58 15.26 11.55 -3.03
C VAL A 58 16.41 12.53 -3.36
N SER A 59 17.14 12.31 -4.46
CA SER A 59 18.26 13.18 -4.87
C SER A 59 17.83 14.40 -5.71
N LEU A 60 16.54 14.53 -6.02
CA LEU A 60 16.00 15.65 -6.80
C LEU A 60 15.28 16.67 -5.88
N THR A 61 14.56 17.63 -6.48
CA THR A 61 13.84 18.69 -5.77
C THR A 61 12.88 18.11 -4.73
N GLN A 62 13.11 18.49 -3.47
CA GLN A 62 12.28 18.03 -2.35
C GLN A 62 10.95 18.80 -2.27
N PRO A 63 9.94 18.21 -1.60
CA PRO A 63 8.69 18.88 -1.24
C PRO A 63 8.91 20.22 -0.54
N THR A 64 8.16 21.24 -0.95
CA THR A 64 8.13 22.55 -0.30
C THR A 64 6.70 23.12 -0.31
N PRO A 65 6.35 24.11 0.53
CA PRO A 65 5.00 24.66 0.51
C PRO A 65 4.52 25.23 -0.84
N THR A 66 5.45 25.70 -1.69
CA THR A 66 5.14 26.21 -3.04
C THR A 66 5.25 25.15 -4.14
N ASN A 67 5.89 24.03 -3.86
CA ASN A 67 5.91 22.83 -4.71
C ASN A 67 5.75 21.57 -3.83
N PRO A 68 4.52 21.26 -3.39
CA PRO A 68 4.30 20.23 -2.36
C PRO A 68 4.75 18.82 -2.75
N LEU A 69 4.71 18.48 -4.04
CA LEU A 69 5.15 17.16 -4.51
C LEU A 69 6.67 17.07 -4.73
N GLY A 70 7.36 18.21 -4.84
CA GLY A 70 8.80 18.26 -5.12
C GLY A 70 9.13 17.77 -6.52
N ASN A 71 9.27 16.45 -6.67
CA ASN A 71 9.58 15.77 -7.92
C ASN A 71 8.87 14.41 -8.04
N PRO A 72 8.62 13.91 -9.26
CA PRO A 72 8.64 14.63 -10.53
C PRO A 72 7.52 15.69 -10.62
N ALA A 73 7.40 16.38 -11.76
CA ALA A 73 6.28 17.30 -11.99
C ALA A 73 4.93 16.56 -11.93
N TYR A 74 3.92 17.22 -11.38
CA TYR A 74 2.57 16.67 -11.23
C TYR A 74 1.99 16.19 -12.57
N TYR A 75 1.33 15.02 -12.64
CA TYR A 75 1.00 14.06 -11.58
C TYR A 75 2.02 12.89 -11.44
N GLY A 76 3.22 13.09 -11.95
CA GLY A 76 4.31 12.12 -11.89
C GLY A 76 4.10 10.85 -12.72
N HIS A 77 4.82 9.79 -12.36
CA HIS A 77 4.80 8.49 -13.03
C HIS A 77 3.98 7.48 -12.22
N THR A 78 2.68 7.40 -12.51
CA THR A 78 1.74 6.55 -11.78
C THR A 78 1.25 5.37 -12.63
N ALA A 79 0.74 4.32 -11.97
CA ALA A 79 0.03 3.22 -12.63
C ALA A 79 -1.49 3.48 -12.81
N ALA A 80 -1.98 4.68 -12.50
CA ALA A 80 -3.42 5.00 -12.46
C ALA A 80 -3.95 5.67 -13.74
N ASN A 81 -3.12 5.81 -14.79
CA ASN A 81 -3.42 6.61 -15.99
C ASN A 81 -3.87 8.05 -15.63
N GLY A 82 -3.24 8.62 -14.59
CA GLY A 82 -3.67 9.85 -13.94
C GLY A 82 -3.14 9.96 -12.51
N PRO A 83 -3.59 10.96 -11.73
CA PRO A 83 -3.19 11.11 -10.34
C PRO A 83 -3.57 9.89 -9.49
N ASN A 84 -2.69 9.49 -8.58
CA ASN A 84 -2.99 8.42 -7.62
C ASN A 84 -3.43 8.99 -6.25
N TRP A 85 -3.57 8.13 -5.23
CA TRP A 85 -4.06 8.55 -3.92
C TRP A 85 -3.12 9.54 -3.21
N VAL A 86 -1.80 9.47 -3.45
CA VAL A 86 -0.81 10.40 -2.90
C VAL A 86 -1.01 11.79 -3.49
N ASP A 87 -1.20 11.87 -4.81
CA ASP A 87 -1.51 13.11 -5.49
C ASP A 87 -2.81 13.71 -4.95
N TYR A 88 -3.88 12.92 -4.86
CA TYR A 88 -5.16 13.40 -4.34
C TYR A 88 -5.09 13.84 -2.89
N LEU A 89 -4.36 13.12 -2.03
CA LEU A 89 -4.11 13.52 -0.65
C LEU A 89 -3.42 14.89 -0.58
N THR A 90 -2.55 15.18 -1.55
CA THR A 90 -1.69 16.37 -1.52
C THR A 90 -2.35 17.60 -2.14
N VAL A 91 -3.04 17.44 -3.28
CA VAL A 91 -3.52 18.58 -4.08
C VAL A 91 -5.02 18.82 -4.02
N LYS A 92 -5.81 17.87 -3.50
CA LYS A 92 -7.28 17.93 -3.54
C LYS A 92 -7.95 17.75 -2.18
N TYR A 93 -7.50 16.76 -1.41
CA TYR A 93 -8.10 16.38 -0.13
C TYR A 93 -7.20 16.73 1.06
N ASN A 94 -6.21 17.60 0.85
CA ASN A 94 -5.31 18.04 1.89
C ASN A 94 -6.05 18.94 2.91
N ALA A 95 -5.87 18.64 4.20
CA ALA A 95 -6.41 19.46 5.31
C ALA A 95 -5.42 20.54 5.79
N SER A 96 -4.22 20.56 5.20
CA SER A 96 -3.06 21.40 5.49
C SER A 96 -2.14 21.41 4.25
N THR A 97 -1.04 22.16 4.26
CA THR A 97 0.02 21.97 3.26
C THR A 97 0.81 20.70 3.58
N VAL A 98 0.42 19.57 2.98
CA VAL A 98 1.10 18.28 3.16
C VAL A 98 2.27 18.16 2.19
N LEU A 99 3.43 17.75 2.69
CA LEU A 99 4.67 17.51 1.96
C LEU A 99 4.92 15.98 1.88
N PRO A 100 4.47 15.30 0.82
CA PRO A 100 4.73 13.87 0.63
C PRO A 100 6.15 13.57 0.13
N TYR A 101 6.85 12.70 0.85
CA TYR A 101 8.09 12.05 0.43
C TYR A 101 7.74 10.61 0.04
N ASN A 102 7.43 10.41 -1.24
CA ASN A 102 6.86 9.15 -1.74
C ASN A 102 7.94 8.17 -2.22
N LEU A 103 8.48 7.38 -1.30
CA LEU A 103 9.55 6.43 -1.58
C LEU A 103 9.07 5.14 -2.26
N ALA A 104 7.75 4.99 -2.48
CA ALA A 104 7.15 3.83 -3.12
C ALA A 104 7.72 3.54 -4.51
N TYR A 105 7.88 2.26 -4.83
CA TYR A 105 8.50 1.79 -6.07
C TYR A 105 7.65 0.71 -6.74
N GLY A 106 7.35 0.88 -8.03
CA GLY A 106 6.50 -0.05 -8.77
C GLY A 106 6.95 -1.51 -8.68
N GLY A 107 6.03 -2.39 -8.24
CA GLY A 107 6.24 -3.83 -8.09
C GLY A 107 6.99 -4.26 -6.82
N ALA A 108 7.20 -3.34 -5.87
CA ALA A 108 7.78 -3.65 -4.57
C ALA A 108 7.04 -4.79 -3.86
N THR A 109 7.81 -5.64 -3.21
CA THR A 109 7.35 -6.52 -2.12
C THR A 109 7.89 -5.97 -0.81
N ILE A 110 7.42 -6.49 0.33
CA ILE A 110 7.97 -6.09 1.63
C ILE A 110 9.48 -6.40 1.71
N ASN A 111 9.86 -7.61 1.31
CA ASN A 111 11.25 -8.07 1.28
C ASN A 111 11.52 -8.96 0.06
N SER A 112 12.39 -8.50 -0.84
CA SER A 112 12.69 -9.20 -2.10
C SER A 112 13.42 -10.53 -1.94
N ALA A 113 14.01 -10.82 -0.77
CA ALA A 113 14.62 -12.12 -0.50
C ALA A 113 13.59 -13.18 -0.08
N LEU A 114 12.42 -12.76 0.43
CA LEU A 114 11.33 -13.66 0.80
C LEU A 114 10.36 -13.87 -0.37
N VAL A 115 9.99 -12.78 -1.04
CA VAL A 115 9.16 -12.81 -2.24
C VAL A 115 9.84 -11.96 -3.31
N ALA A 116 10.33 -12.62 -4.36
CA ALA A 116 10.98 -11.94 -5.45
C ALA A 116 10.00 -11.02 -6.21
N PRO A 117 10.37 -9.78 -6.49
CA PRO A 117 9.61 -8.91 -7.40
C PRO A 117 9.84 -9.32 -8.86
N TYR A 118 9.13 -8.67 -9.79
CA TYR A 118 9.21 -8.99 -11.22
C TYR A 118 10.62 -8.73 -11.84
N LEU A 119 11.46 -7.90 -11.21
CA LEU A 119 12.86 -7.69 -11.58
C LEU A 119 13.73 -7.51 -10.32
N PRO A 120 14.97 -8.03 -10.28
CA PRO A 120 15.86 -7.90 -9.12
C PRO A 120 16.24 -6.46 -8.73
N THR A 121 16.03 -5.50 -9.63
CA THR A 121 16.32 -4.07 -9.41
C THR A 121 15.18 -3.32 -8.72
N VAL A 122 14.03 -3.97 -8.51
CA VAL A 122 12.88 -3.38 -7.85
C VAL A 122 13.19 -3.16 -6.37
N SER A 123 12.94 -1.93 -5.89
CA SER A 123 13.19 -1.55 -4.51
C SER A 123 12.08 -2.06 -3.59
N SER A 124 12.36 -3.04 -2.74
CA SER A 124 11.41 -3.51 -1.71
C SER A 124 11.09 -2.42 -0.69
N VAL A 125 10.01 -2.58 0.09
CA VAL A 125 9.73 -1.65 1.21
C VAL A 125 10.85 -1.64 2.24
N ALA A 126 11.47 -2.78 2.54
CA ALA A 126 12.69 -2.82 3.37
C ALA A 126 13.77 -1.87 2.83
N GLN A 127 14.08 -1.96 1.53
CA GLN A 127 15.08 -1.08 0.91
C GLN A 127 14.62 0.39 0.82
N GLN A 128 13.32 0.65 0.67
CA GLN A 128 12.78 2.02 0.70
C GLN A 128 12.97 2.65 2.09
N ILE A 129 12.82 1.88 3.17
CA ILE A 129 13.03 2.35 4.54
C ILE A 129 14.53 2.42 4.86
N GLU A 130 15.24 1.29 4.79
CA GLU A 130 16.61 1.13 5.26
C GLU A 130 17.63 1.88 4.38
N ASN A 131 17.46 1.81 3.04
CA ASN A 131 18.48 2.31 2.11
C ASN A 131 18.14 3.68 1.52
N LYS A 132 16.90 4.18 1.69
CA LYS A 132 16.48 5.49 1.17
C LYS A 132 16.02 6.41 2.28
N TRP A 133 15.05 6.01 3.09
CA TRP A 133 14.49 6.89 4.11
C TRP A 133 15.47 7.18 5.24
N PHE A 134 16.09 6.16 5.83
CA PHE A 134 17.03 6.34 6.94
C PHE A 134 18.21 7.27 6.56
N PRO A 135 18.94 7.03 5.46
CA PRO A 135 20.06 7.89 5.06
C PRO A 135 19.64 9.32 4.72
N ALA A 136 18.39 9.55 4.27
CA ALA A 136 17.95 10.86 3.82
C ALA A 136 17.25 11.69 4.90
N TYR A 137 16.46 11.06 5.77
CA TYR A 137 15.53 11.75 6.66
C TYR A 137 15.72 11.44 8.14
N ALA A 138 16.55 10.45 8.49
CA ALA A 138 16.94 10.15 9.87
C ALA A 138 18.45 10.29 10.12
N ALA A 139 19.20 10.80 9.14
CA ALA A 139 20.61 11.13 9.29
C ALA A 139 20.83 12.34 10.22
N GLN A 140 22.08 12.56 10.62
CA GLN A 140 22.47 13.72 11.44
C GLN A 140 22.10 15.05 10.76
N ASP A 141 22.30 15.15 9.45
CA ASP A 141 21.92 16.28 8.61
C ASP A 141 20.85 15.82 7.60
N PRO A 142 19.55 15.79 7.99
CA PRO A 142 18.50 15.26 7.13
C PRO A 142 18.17 16.21 5.99
N VAL A 143 17.84 15.65 4.83
CA VAL A 143 17.42 16.34 3.60
C VAL A 143 16.17 17.21 3.83
N ALA A 144 15.33 16.81 4.78
CA ALA A 144 14.20 17.60 5.26
C ALA A 144 13.95 17.35 6.75
N THR A 145 13.59 18.41 7.47
CA THR A 145 13.21 18.32 8.89
C THR A 145 11.73 17.98 9.02
N TRP A 146 11.42 17.04 9.89
CA TRP A 146 10.06 16.60 10.20
C TRP A 146 9.93 16.38 11.72
N SER A 147 8.70 16.32 12.23
CA SER A 147 8.47 16.04 13.65
C SER A 147 7.50 14.88 13.87
N PRO A 148 7.66 14.10 14.97
CA PRO A 148 6.73 13.01 15.28
C PRO A 148 5.26 13.45 15.37
N SER A 149 5.00 14.69 15.80
CA SER A 149 3.65 15.21 16.02
C SER A 149 3.01 15.83 14.78
N ASP A 150 3.68 15.89 13.63
CA ASP A 150 3.12 16.41 12.37
C ASP A 150 3.41 15.52 11.15
N THR A 151 3.91 14.31 11.37
CA THR A 151 4.33 13.41 10.29
C THR A 151 3.53 12.13 10.29
N LEU A 152 3.03 11.76 9.12
CA LEU A 152 2.40 10.47 8.83
C LEU A 152 3.40 9.53 8.12
N PHE A 153 3.44 8.27 8.54
CA PHE A 153 4.14 7.18 7.87
C PHE A 153 3.10 6.25 7.26
N ALA A 154 2.95 6.27 5.95
CA ALA A 154 1.96 5.45 5.25
C ALA A 154 2.64 4.31 4.49
N ILE A 155 2.14 3.09 4.65
CA ILE A 155 2.64 1.92 3.94
C ILE A 155 1.47 1.22 3.25
N PHE A 156 1.53 1.17 1.92
CA PHE A 156 0.58 0.42 1.10
C PHE A 156 1.34 -0.60 0.25
N ASP A 157 1.42 -1.82 0.76
CA ASP A 157 2.11 -2.92 0.11
C ASP A 157 1.51 -4.28 0.50
N GLY A 158 1.95 -5.33 -0.20
CA GLY A 158 1.46 -6.71 -0.08
C GLY A 158 0.77 -7.23 -1.33
N ILE A 159 0.49 -6.35 -2.29
CA ILE A 159 -0.14 -6.71 -3.56
C ILE A 159 0.77 -7.68 -4.33
N ASN A 160 2.06 -7.35 -4.42
CA ASN A 160 3.03 -8.21 -5.11
C ASN A 160 3.46 -9.39 -4.25
N ASP A 161 3.48 -9.28 -2.91
CA ASP A 161 3.74 -10.42 -2.03
C ASP A 161 2.70 -11.52 -2.22
N VAL A 162 1.41 -11.17 -2.15
CA VAL A 162 0.31 -12.10 -2.42
C VAL A 162 0.34 -12.55 -3.88
N GLY A 163 0.39 -11.60 -4.82
CA GLY A 163 0.34 -11.87 -6.27
C GLY A 163 1.44 -12.82 -6.77
N ASN A 164 2.63 -12.77 -6.16
CA ASN A 164 3.78 -13.59 -6.56
C ASN A 164 3.91 -14.90 -5.77
N SER A 165 3.10 -15.13 -4.72
CA SER A 165 3.26 -16.30 -3.85
C SER A 165 1.98 -17.11 -3.61
N TRP A 166 0.78 -16.61 -3.96
CA TRP A 166 -0.50 -17.30 -3.68
C TRP A 166 -0.56 -18.74 -4.24
N ALA A 167 0.10 -18.99 -5.39
CA ALA A 167 0.11 -20.29 -6.06
C ALA A 167 1.12 -21.30 -5.46
N CYS A 168 1.98 -20.87 -4.52
CA CYS A 168 2.96 -21.73 -3.86
C CYS A 168 2.26 -22.64 -2.84
N SER A 169 1.97 -23.89 -3.26
CA SER A 169 0.99 -24.76 -2.60
C SER A 169 1.40 -25.35 -1.24
N THR A 170 2.67 -25.30 -0.83
CA THR A 170 3.12 -25.95 0.42
C THR A 170 3.65 -25.03 1.52
N ASP A 171 3.89 -23.72 1.27
CA ASP A 171 4.60 -22.86 2.23
C ASP A 171 4.04 -21.43 2.42
N LYS A 172 2.90 -21.08 1.82
CA LYS A 172 2.35 -19.71 1.86
C LYS A 172 2.20 -19.11 3.26
N PHE A 173 1.76 -19.90 4.23
CA PHE A 173 1.60 -19.43 5.61
C PHE A 173 2.95 -19.10 6.25
N ASN A 174 4.00 -19.87 5.95
CA ASN A 174 5.33 -19.61 6.47
C ASN A 174 5.96 -18.42 5.75
N ILE A 175 5.73 -18.24 4.45
CA ILE A 175 6.17 -17.05 3.69
C ILE A 175 5.52 -15.80 4.27
N ASN A 176 4.20 -15.75 4.40
CA ASN A 176 3.52 -14.58 4.99
C ASN A 176 3.97 -14.30 6.42
N ASN A 177 4.16 -15.34 7.25
CA ASN A 177 4.69 -15.15 8.61
C ASN A 177 6.09 -14.54 8.60
N ALA A 178 6.98 -15.00 7.71
CA ALA A 178 8.32 -14.45 7.56
C ALA A 178 8.29 -13.00 7.04
N VAL A 179 7.42 -12.71 6.06
CA VAL A 179 7.22 -11.37 5.51
C VAL A 179 6.72 -10.42 6.60
N PHE A 180 5.73 -10.82 7.40
CA PHE A 180 5.22 -9.99 8.50
C PHE A 180 6.21 -9.84 9.65
N ALA A 181 7.13 -10.79 9.86
CA ALA A 181 8.24 -10.60 10.79
C ALA A 181 9.16 -9.47 10.34
N VAL A 182 9.50 -9.40 9.05
CA VAL A 182 10.25 -8.27 8.46
C VAL A 182 9.44 -6.98 8.55
N TYR A 183 8.17 -7.01 8.13
CA TYR A 183 7.30 -5.82 8.15
C TYR A 183 7.21 -5.22 9.56
N ARG A 184 7.06 -6.07 10.60
CA ARG A 184 7.10 -5.62 11.99
C ARG A 184 8.44 -5.00 12.37
N GLY A 185 9.56 -5.60 11.97
CA GLY A 185 10.89 -5.05 12.19
C GLY A 185 11.05 -3.65 11.60
N LEU A 186 10.62 -3.46 10.34
CA LEU A 186 10.68 -2.16 9.66
C LEU A 186 9.83 -1.08 10.35
N VAL A 187 8.63 -1.43 10.83
CA VAL A 187 7.78 -0.51 11.59
C VAL A 187 8.44 -0.14 12.93
N GLU A 188 9.05 -1.11 13.61
CA GLU A 188 9.79 -0.87 14.85
C GLU A 188 11.00 0.05 14.61
N GLU A 189 11.77 -0.16 13.55
CA GLU A 189 12.87 0.72 13.16
C GLU A 189 12.43 2.17 12.94
N LEU A 190 11.36 2.38 12.17
CA LEU A 190 10.77 3.70 11.97
C LEU A 190 10.34 4.33 13.30
N TYR A 191 9.71 3.55 14.19
CA TYR A 191 9.28 4.02 15.50
C TYR A 191 10.45 4.40 16.40
N GLN A 192 11.52 3.60 16.44
CA GLN A 192 12.75 3.93 17.16
C GLN A 192 13.42 5.19 16.60
N ALA A 193 13.27 5.45 15.30
CA ALA A 193 13.70 6.69 14.64
C ALA A 193 12.74 7.89 14.87
N GLY A 194 11.67 7.73 15.64
CA GLY A 194 10.77 8.82 16.04
C GLY A 194 9.41 8.84 15.33
N ALA A 195 9.12 7.92 14.41
CA ALA A 195 7.80 7.83 13.78
C ALA A 195 6.71 7.51 14.82
N ARG A 196 5.56 8.18 14.78
CA ARG A 196 4.47 7.96 15.74
C ARG A 196 3.08 7.81 15.13
N ASN A 197 2.86 8.29 13.91
CA ASN A 197 1.58 8.16 13.23
C ASN A 197 1.76 7.26 12.01
N PHE A 198 1.07 6.11 12.02
CA PHE A 198 1.15 5.13 10.95
C PHE A 198 -0.21 4.94 10.27
N ALA A 199 -0.19 4.80 8.95
CA ALA A 199 -1.33 4.36 8.16
C ALA A 199 -0.93 3.11 7.37
N PHE A 200 -1.64 2.01 7.59
CA PHE A 200 -1.45 0.76 6.87
C PHE A 200 -2.66 0.54 5.96
N LEU A 201 -2.41 0.25 4.68
CA LEU A 201 -3.46 0.02 3.71
C LEU A 201 -3.54 -1.47 3.37
N ASN A 202 -4.74 -2.02 3.44
CA ASN A 202 -5.02 -3.42 3.11
C ASN A 202 -4.80 -3.70 1.61
N VAL A 203 -4.39 -4.92 1.30
CA VAL A 203 -4.37 -5.43 -0.07
C VAL A 203 -5.79 -5.40 -0.63
N PRO A 204 -6.04 -4.72 -1.77
CA PRO A 204 -7.34 -4.70 -2.41
C PRO A 204 -7.69 -6.09 -2.95
N PRO A 205 -8.96 -6.34 -3.34
CA PRO A 205 -9.37 -7.64 -3.88
C PRO A 205 -8.82 -7.85 -5.31
N VAL A 206 -7.51 -8.08 -5.41
CA VAL A 206 -6.80 -8.29 -6.68
C VAL A 206 -7.11 -9.64 -7.33
N ASP A 207 -7.71 -10.56 -6.57
CA ASP A 207 -8.38 -11.79 -7.05
C ASP A 207 -9.51 -11.50 -8.05
N ARG A 208 -9.99 -10.24 -8.10
CA ARG A 208 -11.02 -9.75 -9.02
C ARG A 208 -10.46 -8.83 -10.12
N SER A 209 -9.14 -8.69 -10.21
CA SER A 209 -8.48 -7.88 -11.24
C SER A 209 -8.59 -8.53 -12.62
N PRO A 210 -8.49 -7.76 -13.73
CA PRO A 210 -8.44 -8.34 -15.07
C PRO A 210 -7.34 -9.40 -15.26
N LEU A 211 -6.21 -9.27 -14.55
CA LEU A 211 -5.13 -10.26 -14.56
C LEU A 211 -5.56 -11.56 -13.86
N ALA A 212 -6.15 -11.48 -12.67
CA ALA A 212 -6.61 -12.66 -11.93
C ALA A 212 -7.79 -13.37 -12.61
N LEU A 213 -8.65 -12.63 -13.32
CA LEU A 213 -9.76 -13.19 -14.10
C LEU A 213 -9.30 -14.07 -15.28
N ALA A 214 -8.03 -14.00 -15.68
CA ALA A 214 -7.45 -14.93 -16.65
C ALA A 214 -7.11 -16.30 -16.05
N ASN A 215 -7.03 -16.41 -14.72
CA ASN A 215 -6.77 -17.66 -14.01
C ASN A 215 -8.07 -18.44 -13.72
N SER A 216 -7.93 -19.69 -13.27
CA SER A 216 -9.09 -20.53 -12.93
C SER A 216 -9.86 -19.99 -11.73
N GLY A 217 -11.13 -20.38 -11.57
CA GLY A 217 -11.92 -20.00 -10.39
C GLY A 217 -11.32 -20.51 -9.07
N SER A 218 -10.61 -21.65 -9.09
CA SER A 218 -9.87 -22.16 -7.93
C SER A 218 -8.64 -21.32 -7.59
N ASP A 219 -7.96 -20.78 -8.59
CA ASP A 219 -6.81 -19.89 -8.40
C ASP A 219 -7.26 -18.57 -7.78
N GLN A 220 -8.32 -17.96 -8.34
CA GLN A 220 -8.93 -16.76 -7.78
C GLN A 220 -9.36 -16.96 -6.31
N ALA A 221 -9.98 -18.11 -6.00
CA ALA A 221 -10.37 -18.44 -4.62
C ALA A 221 -9.16 -18.64 -3.68
N THR A 222 -8.05 -19.15 -4.21
CA THR A 222 -6.80 -19.33 -3.46
C THR A 222 -6.14 -17.99 -3.17
N GLU A 223 -6.01 -17.13 -4.19
CA GLU A 223 -5.53 -15.75 -4.06
C GLU A 223 -6.40 -14.96 -3.08
N HIS A 224 -7.73 -15.07 -3.18
CA HIS A 224 -8.67 -14.46 -2.23
C HIS A 224 -8.39 -14.87 -0.78
N THR A 225 -8.17 -16.16 -0.53
CA THR A 225 -7.87 -16.67 0.81
C THR A 225 -6.58 -16.06 1.36
N ASP A 226 -5.58 -15.88 0.50
CA ASP A 226 -4.30 -15.28 0.86
C ASP A 226 -4.42 -13.78 1.13
N ILE A 227 -5.20 -13.04 0.32
CA ILE A 227 -5.55 -11.63 0.56
C ILE A 227 -6.21 -11.46 1.94
N VAL A 228 -7.16 -12.34 2.28
CA VAL A 228 -7.82 -12.32 3.59
C VAL A 228 -6.83 -12.59 4.71
N ALA A 229 -5.94 -13.57 4.54
CA ALA A 229 -4.90 -13.88 5.53
C ALA A 229 -3.93 -12.70 5.74
N TRP A 230 -3.47 -12.08 4.65
CA TRP A 230 -2.62 -10.88 4.67
C TRP A 230 -3.28 -9.73 5.43
N ASN A 231 -4.51 -9.37 5.05
CA ASN A 231 -5.24 -8.25 5.67
C ASN A 231 -5.53 -8.49 7.16
N ASN A 232 -5.76 -9.74 7.56
CA ASN A 232 -5.88 -10.11 8.97
C ASN A 232 -4.55 -9.95 9.71
N ALA A 233 -3.43 -10.34 9.11
CA ALA A 233 -2.10 -10.16 9.70
C ALA A 233 -1.71 -8.67 9.80
N LEU A 234 -2.06 -7.86 8.80
CA LEU A 234 -1.85 -6.40 8.82
C LEU A 234 -2.68 -5.72 9.92
N THR A 235 -3.92 -6.16 10.12
CA THR A 235 -4.75 -5.67 11.22
C THR A 235 -4.12 -5.99 12.58
N LYS A 236 -3.56 -7.19 12.74
CA LYS A 236 -2.83 -7.56 13.97
C LYS A 236 -1.58 -6.71 14.16
N LEU A 237 -0.78 -6.52 13.11
CA LEU A 237 0.40 -5.64 13.12
C LEU A 237 0.04 -4.25 13.65
N ALA A 238 -1.02 -3.64 13.12
CA ALA A 238 -1.46 -2.30 13.48
C ALA A 238 -1.97 -2.17 14.93
N GLN A 239 -2.30 -3.29 15.60
CA GLN A 239 -2.77 -3.32 16.98
C GLN A 239 -1.67 -3.62 18.00
N LEU A 240 -0.48 -4.06 17.56
CA LEU A 240 0.60 -4.40 18.47
C LEU A 240 1.22 -3.12 19.09
N PRO A 241 1.57 -3.13 20.39
CA PRO A 241 2.41 -2.10 20.96
C PRO A 241 3.75 -2.08 20.23
N VAL A 242 4.20 -0.89 19.83
CA VAL A 242 5.54 -0.68 19.26
C VAL A 242 6.49 -0.33 20.43
N GLY A 243 7.67 -0.95 20.48
CA GLY A 243 8.67 -0.75 21.55
C GLY A 243 8.77 -1.85 22.62
N PHE A 244 9.27 -3.04 22.26
CA PHE A 244 9.74 -4.06 23.23
C PHE A 244 11.25 -4.22 23.19
#